data_AF-A0A7L1GMU1-F1
#
_entry.id   AF-A0A7L1GMU1-F1
#
_cell.length_a   1.000
_cell.length_b   1.000
_cell.length_c   1.000
_cell.angle_alpha   90.00
_cell.angle_beta   90.00
_cell.angle_gamma   90.00
#
_symmetry.space_group_name_H-M   'P 1'
#
loop_
_entity.id
_entity.type
_entity.pdbx_description
1 polymer ?
#
loop_
_entity_poly.entity_id
_entity_poly.type
_entity_poly.pdbx_seq_one_letter_code
_entity_poly.pdbx_strand_id
1 'polypeptide(L)' 'GFWHSPECEFLRHCIGHSQEAVVGTVRLSVFKGQVYILGRESPRSLYNEELVSMNVQGDYEPADATGFININSLR' A
#
# COMPACT_ATOMS: atom_id res chain seq x y z
N GLY A 1 23.34 9.45 15.06
CA GLY A 1 23.85 8.80 16.29
C GLY A 1 22.86 8.80 17.46
N PHE A 2 21.56 8.98 17.23
CA PHE A 2 20.53 9.05 18.29
C PHE A 2 19.79 7.72 18.47
N TRP A 3 20.50 6.61 18.43
CA TRP A 3 19.85 5.29 18.48
C TRP A 3 19.16 5.00 19.82
N HIS A 4 19.74 5.50 20.92
CA HIS A 4 19.25 5.29 22.29
C HIS A 4 18.47 6.48 22.85
N SER A 5 17.96 7.37 22.00
CA SER A 5 17.16 8.49 22.45
C SER A 5 15.67 8.12 22.55
N PRO A 6 14.91 8.80 23.44
CA PRO A 6 13.48 8.50 23.63
C PRO A 6 12.67 8.70 22.35
N GLU A 7 13.03 9.66 21.49
CA GLU A 7 12.38 9.86 20.20
C GLU A 7 12.61 8.68 19.24
N CYS A 8 13.80 8.06 19.27
CA CYS A 8 14.09 6.90 18.44
C CYS A 8 13.41 5.63 18.96
N GLU A 9 13.18 5.53 20.27
CA GLU A 9 12.35 4.48 20.86
C GLU A 9 10.88 4.61 20.45
N PHE A 10 10.32 5.81 20.54
CA PHE A 10 8.96 6.08 20.08
C PHE A 10 8.77 5.73 18.59
N LEU A 11 9.69 6.17 17.73
CA LEU A 11 9.65 5.86 16.30
C LEU A 11 9.73 4.35 16.01
N ARG A 12 10.57 3.61 16.75
CA ARG A 12 10.65 2.15 16.60
C ARG A 12 9.34 1.47 16.99
N HIS A 13 8.65 1.97 18.00
CA HIS A 13 7.32 1.46 18.36
C HIS A 13 6.29 1.72 17.24
N CYS A 14 6.25 2.94 16.70
CA CYS A 14 5.38 3.27 15.56
C CYS A 14 5.67 2.40 14.33
N ILE A 15 6.96 2.17 14.04
CA ILE A 15 7.38 1.26 12.96
C ILE A 15 6.86 -0.15 13.24
N GLY A 16 7.10 -0.69 14.44
CA GLY A 16 6.61 -2.02 14.82
C GLY A 16 5.11 -2.19 14.59
N HIS A 17 4.31 -1.20 15.04
CA HIS A 17 2.85 -1.22 14.84
C HIS A 17 2.47 -1.22 13.35
N SER A 18 3.12 -0.39 12.54
CA SER A 18 2.86 -0.37 11.09
C SER A 18 3.17 -1.70 10.37
N GLN A 19 4.06 -2.53 10.93
CA GLN A 19 4.45 -3.80 10.32
C GLN A 19 3.46 -4.94 10.60
N GLU A 20 2.47 -4.77 11.49
CA GLU A 20 1.55 -5.84 11.90
C GLU A 20 0.77 -6.50 10.75
N ALA A 21 0.41 -5.70 9.73
CA ALA A 21 -0.28 -6.19 8.54
C ALA A 21 0.65 -6.50 7.37
N VAL A 22 1.97 -6.23 7.50
CA VAL A 22 2.95 -6.38 6.43
C VAL A 22 3.42 -7.82 6.36
N VAL A 23 2.60 -8.67 5.77
CA VAL A 23 2.87 -10.11 5.59
C VAL A 23 2.59 -10.47 4.14
N GLY A 24 3.57 -11.06 3.44
CA GLY A 24 3.41 -11.48 2.05
C GLY A 24 4.73 -11.87 1.39
N THR A 25 4.66 -12.23 0.13
CA THR A 25 5.79 -12.67 -0.69
C THR A 25 6.00 -11.70 -1.85
N VAL A 26 7.25 -11.30 -2.06
CA VAL A 26 7.66 -10.47 -3.20
C VAL A 26 8.60 -11.28 -4.08
N ARG A 27 8.25 -11.40 -5.37
CA ARG A 27 9.09 -12.06 -6.37
C ARG A 27 10.03 -11.03 -6.97
N LEU A 28 11.33 -11.30 -6.89
CA LEU A 28 12.38 -10.41 -7.37
C LEU A 28 13.24 -11.09 -8.44
N SER A 29 13.71 -10.30 -9.40
CA SER A 29 14.77 -10.67 -10.32
C SER A 29 16.00 -9.83 -10.02
N VAL A 30 17.15 -10.46 -9.83
CA VAL A 30 18.42 -9.75 -9.62
C VAL A 30 19.27 -9.93 -10.87
N PHE A 31 19.54 -8.84 -11.57
CA PHE A 31 20.29 -8.88 -12.83
C PHE A 31 21.24 -7.70 -12.94
N LYS A 32 22.51 -7.98 -13.27
CA LYS A 32 23.58 -6.98 -13.45
C LYS A 32 23.67 -5.92 -12.33
N GLY A 33 23.51 -6.35 -11.08
CA GLY A 33 23.56 -5.46 -9.92
C GLY A 33 22.29 -4.64 -9.68
N GLN A 34 21.22 -4.87 -10.44
CA GLN A 34 19.90 -4.28 -10.21
C GLN A 34 18.92 -5.32 -9.67
N VAL A 35 17.93 -4.85 -8.90
CA VAL A 35 16.82 -5.65 -8.37
C VAL A 35 15.53 -5.16 -9.03
N TYR A 36 14.80 -6.08 -9.65
CA TYR A 36 13.51 -5.83 -10.30
C TYR A 36 12.41 -6.56 -9.56
N ILE A 37 11.26 -5.91 -9.39
CA ILE A 37 10.09 -6.52 -8.76
C ILE A 37 9.25 -7.15 -9.88
N LEU A 38 9.11 -8.48 -9.83
CA LEU A 38 8.32 -9.25 -10.80
C LEU A 38 6.87 -9.44 -10.37
N GLY A 39 6.60 -9.43 -9.06
CA GLY A 39 5.25 -9.65 -8.54
C GLY A 39 5.19 -9.61 -7.02
N ARG A 40 3.96 -9.53 -6.50
CA ARG A 40 3.64 -9.47 -5.08
C ARG A 40 2.39 -10.30 -4.80
N GLU A 41 2.38 -10.97 -3.66
CA GLU A 41 1.23 -11.72 -3.16
C GLU A 41 1.18 -11.56 -1.64
N SER A 42 -0.01 -11.39 -1.08
CA SER A 42 -0.18 -11.23 0.37
C SER A 42 -1.55 -11.73 0.81
N PRO A 43 -1.63 -12.52 1.90
CA PRO A 43 -2.91 -12.90 2.49
C PRO A 43 -3.63 -11.71 3.15
N ARG A 44 -2.93 -10.61 3.43
CA ARG A 44 -3.48 -9.35 3.99
C ARG A 44 -3.39 -8.21 2.98
N SER A 45 -3.50 -8.54 1.69
CA SER A 45 -3.46 -7.54 0.62
C SER A 45 -4.64 -6.58 0.73
N LEU A 46 -4.36 -5.29 0.71
CA LEU A 46 -5.38 -4.25 0.55
C LEU A 46 -5.79 -4.04 -0.92
N TYR A 47 -5.14 -4.76 -1.84
CA TYR A 47 -5.52 -4.76 -3.25
C TYR A 47 -6.73 -5.67 -3.46
N ASN A 48 -7.80 -5.11 -4.01
CA ASN A 48 -9.01 -5.82 -4.40
C ASN A 48 -9.12 -5.82 -5.93
N GLU A 49 -8.98 -7.00 -6.55
CA GLU A 49 -9.01 -7.18 -8.00
C GLU A 49 -10.40 -6.92 -8.59
N GLU A 50 -11.47 -7.22 -7.85
CA GLU A 50 -12.85 -7.03 -8.31
C GLU A 50 -13.22 -5.54 -8.36
N LEU A 51 -12.76 -4.76 -7.37
CA LEU A 51 -13.02 -3.32 -7.32
C LEU A 51 -12.32 -2.55 -8.45
N VAL A 52 -11.11 -2.97 -8.83
CA VAL A 52 -10.31 -2.29 -9.86
C VAL A 52 -10.58 -2.80 -11.28
N SER A 53 -11.31 -3.91 -11.41
CA SER A 53 -11.64 -4.50 -12.70
C SER A 53 -12.48 -3.54 -13.54
N MET A 54 -12.06 -3.34 -14.80
CA MET A 54 -12.84 -2.60 -15.80
C MET A 54 -13.71 -3.54 -16.64
N ASN A 55 -13.54 -4.85 -16.49
CA ASN A 55 -14.22 -5.86 -17.30
C ASN A 55 -15.51 -6.36 -16.66
N VAL A 56 -15.63 -6.23 -15.33
CA VAL A 56 -16.81 -6.62 -14.56
C VAL A 56 -17.24 -5.38 -13.78
N GLN A 57 -18.54 -5.07 -13.82
CA GLN A 57 -19.09 -4.04 -12.95
C GLN A 57 -19.06 -4.59 -11.52
N GLY A 58 -17.96 -4.35 -10.81
CA GLY A 58 -17.80 -4.68 -9.40
C GLY A 58 -18.57 -3.72 -8.50
N ASP A 59 -18.18 -3.63 -7.23
CA ASP A 59 -18.81 -2.77 -6.21
C ASP A 59 -18.42 -1.27 -6.33
N TYR A 60 -17.99 -0.81 -7.51
CA TYR A 60 -17.64 0.59 -7.75
C TYR A 60 -18.75 1.33 -8.48
N GLU A 61 -19.24 2.43 -7.91
CA GLU A 61 -20.22 3.32 -8.53
C GLU A 61 -19.53 4.56 -9.13
N PRO A 62 -19.46 4.71 -10.46
CA PRO A 62 -18.80 5.85 -11.11
C PRO A 62 -19.43 7.21 -10.79
N ALA A 63 -20.72 7.25 -10.43
CA ALA A 63 -21.40 8.50 -10.10
C ALA A 63 -20.77 9.22 -8.89
N ASP A 64 -20.30 8.47 -7.88
CA ASP A 64 -19.71 9.00 -6.64
C ASP A 64 -18.41 9.77 -6.90
N ALA A 65 -17.68 9.41 -7.96
CA ALA A 65 -16.44 10.07 -8.33
C ALA A 65 -16.64 11.56 -8.62
N THR A 66 -17.78 11.93 -9.22
CA THR A 66 -18.09 13.31 -9.58
C THR A 66 -18.22 14.19 -8.33
N GLY A 67 -18.91 13.69 -7.30
CA GLY A 67 -19.05 14.40 -6.03
C GLY A 67 -17.71 14.55 -5.30
N PHE A 68 -16.91 13.49 -5.27
CA PHE A 68 -15.57 13.50 -4.67
C PHE A 68 -14.62 14.51 -5.35
N ILE A 69 -14.58 14.53 -6.69
CA ILE A 69 -13.74 15.46 -7.47
C ILE A 69 -14.11 16.91 -7.16
N ASN A 70 -15.40 17.23 -7.20
CA ASN A 70 -15.89 18.59 -6.99
C ASN A 70 -15.52 19.12 -5.59
N ILE A 71 -15.72 18.32 -4.54
CA ILE A 71 -15.39 18.71 -3.16
C ILE A 71 -13.88 18.89 -2.98
N ASN A 72 -13.07 17.97 -3.52
CA ASN A 72 -11.61 18.05 -3.38
C ASN A 72 -11.02 19.25 -4.16
N SER A 73 -11.59 19.61 -5.31
CA SER A 73 -11.16 20.77 -6.10
C SER A 73 -11.53 22.13 -5.52
N LEU A 74 -12.46 22.17 -4.56
CA LEU A 74 -12.94 23.41 -3.95
C LEU A 74 -11.92 24.01 -2.95
N ARG A 75 -10.90 23.23 -2.56
CA ARG A 75 -9.91 23.60 -1.55
C ARG A 75 -8.72 24.35 -2.12
#